data_AF-A0A376AEU4-F1
#
_entry.id   AF-A0A376AEU4-F1
#
_cell.length_a   1.000
_cell.length_b   1.000
_cell.length_c   1.000
_cell.angle_alpha   90.00
_cell.angle_beta   90.00
_cell.angle_gamma   90.00
#
_symmetry.space_group_name_H-M   'P 1'
#
loop_
_entity.id
_entity.type
_entity.pdbx_description
1 polymer ?
#
loop_
_entity_poly.entity_id
_entity_poly.type
_entity_poly.pdbx_seq_one_letter_code
_entity_poly.pdbx_strand_id
1 'polypeptide(L)'
;MSPTHRPRHTEADNPHWMEWLTGLVSAALIATLIGYVGWNALTEQMEPPEFAIEATGMERMTGGYRITFDIENRANSTAAAVVVRGELLRGEESVETVDVTFDYVPGESQSSGAILFTTDPGSAQLTLHAVGYTDP
;
A
#
# COMPACT_ATOMS: atom_id res chain seq x y z
N MET A 1 -47.19 -50.90 -9.67
CA MET A 1 -46.67 -49.63 -10.19
C MET A 1 -45.25 -49.44 -9.68
N SER A 2 -44.30 -49.47 -10.61
CA SER A 2 -42.89 -49.04 -10.60
C SER A 2 -41.99 -49.32 -9.38
N PRO A 3 -41.00 -50.23 -9.49
CA PRO A 3 -39.80 -50.14 -8.66
C PRO A 3 -38.91 -49.00 -9.17
N THR A 4 -38.49 -48.16 -8.23
CA THR A 4 -37.64 -46.98 -8.44
C THR A 4 -36.22 -47.38 -8.82
N HIS A 5 -35.75 -46.92 -9.98
CA HIS A 5 -34.36 -47.09 -10.41
C HIS A 5 -33.46 -46.08 -9.67
N ARG A 6 -32.75 -46.51 -8.62
CA ARG A 6 -31.66 -45.71 -8.04
C ARG A 6 -30.44 -45.79 -8.96
N PRO A 7 -29.82 -44.67 -9.38
CA PRO A 7 -28.59 -44.74 -10.16
C PRO A 7 -27.49 -45.36 -9.28
N ARG A 8 -26.77 -46.33 -9.84
CA ARG A 8 -25.56 -46.87 -9.20
C ARG A 8 -24.53 -45.76 -9.16
N HIS A 9 -24.06 -45.44 -7.97
CA HIS A 9 -22.85 -44.67 -7.79
C HIS A 9 -21.71 -45.52 -8.35
N THR A 10 -21.11 -45.07 -9.45
CA THR A 10 -19.89 -45.65 -9.99
C THR A 10 -18.74 -45.20 -9.10
N GLU A 11 -18.50 -45.94 -8.02
CA GLU A 11 -17.23 -45.89 -7.31
C GLU A 11 -16.26 -46.78 -8.09
N ALA A 12 -15.24 -46.17 -8.71
CA ALA A 12 -14.26 -46.89 -9.50
C ALA A 12 -13.34 -47.69 -8.57
N ASP A 13 -13.42 -49.02 -8.65
CA ASP A 13 -12.83 -49.99 -7.72
C ASP A 13 -11.31 -50.21 -7.91
N ASN A 14 -10.60 -49.21 -8.43
CA ASN A 14 -9.14 -49.15 -8.50
C ASN A 14 -8.72 -47.70 -8.76
N PRO A 15 -8.08 -47.00 -7.80
CA PRO A 15 -7.58 -45.66 -8.07
C PRO A 15 -6.52 -45.75 -9.17
N HIS A 16 -6.84 -45.17 -10.33
CA HIS A 16 -5.92 -45.16 -11.47
C HIS A 16 -4.61 -44.51 -11.02
N TRP A 17 -3.44 -45.04 -11.36
CA TRP A 17 -2.12 -44.49 -10.96
C TRP A 17 -1.97 -42.97 -11.21
N MET A 18 -2.74 -42.45 -12.18
CA MET A 18 -2.86 -41.03 -12.47
C MET A 18 -3.50 -40.23 -11.33
N GLU A 19 -4.45 -40.77 -10.58
CA GLU A 19 -5.08 -40.14 -9.40
C GLU A 19 -4.09 -40.00 -8.24
N TRP A 20 -3.24 -41.01 -8.03
CA TRP A 20 -2.17 -40.93 -7.04
C TRP A 20 -1.08 -39.94 -7.47
N LEU A 21 -0.72 -39.93 -8.76
CA LEU A 21 0.24 -38.97 -9.30
C LEU A 21 -0.27 -37.53 -9.16
N THR A 22 -1.51 -37.26 -9.53
CA THR A 22 -2.10 -35.92 -9.38
C THR A 22 -2.20 -35.54 -7.92
N GLY A 23 -2.63 -36.45 -7.04
CA GLY A 23 -2.67 -36.22 -5.59
C GLY A 23 -1.29 -35.86 -5.01
N LEU A 24 -0.24 -36.59 -5.39
CA LEU A 24 1.12 -36.35 -4.91
C LEU A 24 1.68 -35.04 -5.45
N VAL A 25 1.44 -34.72 -6.73
CA VAL A 25 1.84 -33.44 -7.33
C VAL A 25 1.12 -32.28 -6.64
N SER A 26 -0.19 -32.37 -6.42
CA SER A 26 -0.96 -31.35 -5.72
C SER A 26 -0.48 -31.17 -4.28
N ALA A 27 -0.24 -32.26 -3.55
CA ALA A 27 0.29 -32.21 -2.20
C ALA A 27 1.69 -31.56 -2.15
N ALA A 28 2.57 -31.89 -3.09
CA ALA A 28 3.90 -31.29 -3.19
C ALA A 28 3.84 -29.78 -3.49
N LEU A 29 2.93 -29.34 -4.38
CA LEU A 29 2.73 -27.92 -4.67
C LEU A 29 2.24 -27.15 -3.43
N ILE A 30 1.27 -27.70 -2.71
CA ILE A 30 0.76 -27.11 -1.46
C ILE A 30 1.86 -27.04 -0.42
N ALA A 31 2.61 -28.13 -0.22
CA ALA A 31 3.73 -28.16 0.74
C ALA A 31 4.81 -27.12 0.38
N THR A 32 5.11 -26.96 -0.91
CA THR A 32 6.06 -25.95 -1.40
C THR A 32 5.56 -24.54 -1.12
N LEU A 33 4.28 -24.25 -1.40
CA LEU A 33 3.67 -22.95 -1.12
C LEU A 33 3.68 -22.62 0.38
N ILE A 34 3.29 -23.59 1.23
CA ILE A 34 3.32 -23.42 2.70
C ILE A 34 4.75 -23.17 3.17
N GLY A 35 5.72 -23.95 2.68
CA GLY A 35 7.13 -23.78 3.02
C GLY A 35 7.66 -22.42 2.62
N TYR A 36 7.31 -21.94 1.43
CA TYR A 36 7.70 -20.61 0.94
C TYR A 36 7.09 -19.47 1.77
N VAL A 37 5.79 -19.52 2.05
CA VAL A 37 5.11 -18.52 2.88
C VAL A 37 5.67 -18.53 4.30
N GLY A 38 5.90 -19.71 4.87
CA GLY A 38 6.49 -19.86 6.20
C GLY A 38 7.93 -19.35 6.28
N TRP A 39 8.72 -19.53 5.22
CA TRP A 39 10.06 -18.96 5.12
C TRP A 39 10.00 -17.43 5.15
N ASN A 40 9.21 -16.81 4.25
CA ASN A 40 9.08 -15.35 4.19
C ASN A 40 8.61 -14.77 5.53
N ALA A 41 7.58 -15.36 6.14
CA ALA A 41 7.05 -14.91 7.43
C ALA A 41 8.07 -14.94 8.58
N LEU A 42 9.12 -15.76 8.49
CA LEU A 42 10.18 -15.86 9.50
C LEU A 42 11.41 -15.00 9.19
N THR A 43 11.67 -14.69 7.92
CA THR A 43 12.89 -14.00 7.48
C THR A 43 12.71 -12.54 7.15
N GLU A 44 11.48 -12.11 6.86
CA GLU A 44 11.16 -10.74 6.50
C GLU A 44 11.33 -9.80 7.71
N GLN A 45 12.11 -8.74 7.54
CA GLN A 45 12.37 -7.74 8.58
C GLN A 45 11.61 -6.46 8.24
N MET A 46 10.97 -5.87 9.26
CA MET A 46 10.30 -4.59 9.09
C MET A 46 11.33 -3.46 9.04
N GLU A 47 11.34 -2.71 7.95
CA GLU A 47 12.18 -1.55 7.76
C GLU A 47 11.42 -0.29 8.21
N PRO A 48 12.06 0.69 8.86
CA PRO A 48 11.40 1.95 9.23
C PRO A 48 10.81 2.68 8.02
N PRO A 49 9.71 3.44 8.17
CA PRO A 49 9.07 4.14 7.06
C PRO A 49 10.04 5.07 6.30
N GLU A 50 10.01 4.99 4.96
CA GLU A 50 10.77 5.85 4.05
C GLU A 50 9.81 6.54 3.08
N PHE A 51 9.66 7.86 3.23
CA PHE A 51 8.69 8.61 2.44
C PHE A 51 9.32 9.33 1.24
N ALA A 52 8.69 9.17 0.08
CA ALA A 52 8.90 10.01 -1.09
C ALA A 52 7.64 10.81 -1.39
N ILE A 53 7.78 12.12 -1.64
CA ILE A 53 6.66 13.02 -1.87
C ILE A 53 6.81 13.71 -3.22
N GLU A 54 5.75 13.66 -4.03
CA GLU A 54 5.71 14.28 -5.35
C GLU A 54 4.46 15.17 -5.50
N ALA A 55 4.66 16.42 -5.89
CA ALA A 55 3.55 17.31 -6.23
C ALA A 55 2.93 16.91 -7.57
N THR A 56 1.62 16.63 -7.57
CA THR A 56 0.89 16.14 -8.74
C THR A 56 0.07 17.23 -9.43
N GLY A 57 -0.18 18.36 -8.77
CA GLY A 57 -1.00 19.42 -9.34
C GLY A 57 -1.00 20.71 -8.53
N MET A 58 -1.34 21.80 -9.22
CA MET A 58 -1.56 23.12 -8.67
C MET A 58 -2.86 23.70 -9.25
N GLU A 59 -3.78 24.12 -8.38
CA GLU A 59 -5.04 24.74 -8.78
C GLU A 59 -5.29 26.03 -7.97
N ARG A 60 -5.70 27.10 -8.66
CA ARG A 60 -6.12 28.34 -7.99
C ARG A 60 -7.57 28.20 -7.52
N MET A 61 -7.81 28.58 -6.27
CA MET A 61 -9.11 28.54 -5.61
C MET A 61 -9.62 29.94 -5.27
N THR A 62 -10.89 30.07 -4.91
CA THR A 62 -11.45 31.35 -4.42
C THR A 62 -10.71 31.88 -3.18
N GLY A 63 -10.14 31.02 -2.35
CA GLY A 63 -9.48 31.37 -1.09
C GLY A 63 -7.96 31.17 -1.05
N GLY A 64 -7.31 30.87 -2.18
CA GLY A 64 -5.88 30.55 -2.20
C GLY A 64 -5.50 29.59 -3.32
N TYR A 65 -4.60 28.66 -3.01
CA TYR A 65 -4.00 27.72 -3.94
C TYR A 65 -4.00 26.32 -3.34
N ARG A 66 -4.39 25.32 -4.13
CA ARG A 66 -4.34 23.91 -3.76
C ARG A 66 -3.16 23.26 -4.46
N ILE A 67 -2.31 22.63 -3.67
CA ILE A 67 -1.26 21.73 -4.17
C ILE A 67 -1.68 20.31 -3.84
N THR A 68 -1.96 19.50 -4.85
CA THR A 68 -2.13 18.05 -4.67
C THR A 68 -0.77 17.38 -4.74
N PHE A 69 -0.58 16.34 -3.94
CA PHE A 69 0.64 15.57 -3.93
C PHE A 69 0.35 14.12 -3.55
N ASP A 70 1.27 13.25 -3.91
CA ASP A 70 1.28 11.87 -3.47
C ASP A 70 2.46 11.65 -2.51
N ILE A 71 2.22 10.82 -1.50
CA ILE A 71 3.23 10.29 -0.58
C ILE A 71 3.31 8.78 -0.76
N GLU A 72 4.50 8.31 -1.11
CA GLU A 72 4.86 6.89 -1.23
C GLU A 72 5.65 6.49 0.02
N ASN A 73 5.26 5.39 0.68
CA ASN A 73 6.09 4.74 1.69
C ASN A 73 6.78 3.54 1.04
N ARG A 74 8.10 3.63 0.89
CA ARG A 74 8.92 2.62 0.21
C ARG A 74 9.33 1.46 1.12
N ALA A 75 9.15 1.62 2.42
CA ALA A 75 9.41 0.56 3.38
C ALA A 75 8.18 -0.33 3.55
N ASN A 76 8.38 -1.53 4.08
CA ASN A 76 7.31 -2.49 4.34
C ASN A 76 6.56 -2.25 5.67
N SER A 77 7.00 -1.30 6.50
CA SER A 77 6.28 -0.91 7.71
C SER A 77 5.26 0.18 7.42
N THR A 78 4.09 0.07 8.05
CA THR A 78 3.06 1.13 8.02
C THR A 78 3.45 2.25 8.98
N ALA A 79 3.23 3.50 8.57
CA ALA A 79 3.33 4.65 9.46
C ALA A 79 1.96 5.22 9.79
N ALA A 80 1.80 5.72 11.01
CA ALA A 80 0.61 6.43 11.47
C ALA A 80 0.90 7.91 11.71
N ALA A 81 -0.15 8.73 11.69
CA ALA A 81 -0.11 10.17 11.98
C ALA A 81 1.04 10.89 11.25
N VAL A 82 1.22 10.59 9.96
CA VAL A 82 2.31 11.14 9.15
C VAL A 82 2.02 12.61 8.88
N VAL A 83 2.89 13.49 9.38
CA VAL A 83 2.78 14.93 9.17
C VAL A 83 3.61 15.31 7.96
N VAL A 84 2.96 15.81 6.91
CA VAL A 84 3.60 16.39 5.74
C VAL A 84 3.53 17.90 5.86
N ARG A 85 4.69 18.54 5.73
CA ARG A 85 4.84 19.99 5.74
C ARG A 85 5.08 20.50 4.33
N GLY A 86 4.31 21.52 3.96
CA GLY A 86 4.56 22.35 2.79
C GLY A 86 5.06 23.70 3.21
N GLU A 87 6.20 24.12 2.66
CA GLU A 87 6.78 25.44 2.90
C GLU A 87 6.96 26.19 1.59
N LEU A 88 6.51 27.44 1.58
CA LEU A 88 6.82 28.41 0.54
C LEU A 88 7.96 29.29 1.03
N LEU A 89 9.08 29.27 0.30
CA LEU A 89 10.26 30.06 0.60
C LEU A 89 10.46 31.17 -0.42
N ARG A 90 10.78 32.37 0.06
CA ARG A 90 11.24 33.48 -0.78
C ARG A 90 12.69 33.80 -0.40
N GLY A 91 13.63 33.18 -1.11
CA GLY A 91 15.03 33.17 -0.68
C GLY A 91 15.17 32.26 0.55
N GLU A 92 15.69 32.78 1.66
CA GLU A 92 15.86 32.03 2.91
C GLU A 92 14.68 32.22 3.90
N GLU A 93 13.72 33.09 3.57
CA GLU A 93 12.56 33.36 4.41
C GLU A 93 11.40 32.43 4.06
N SER A 94 10.90 31.68 5.06
CA SER A 94 9.61 30.99 4.92
C SER A 94 8.49 32.02 4.97
N VAL A 95 7.77 32.15 3.86
CA VAL A 95 6.63 33.08 3.74
C VAL A 95 5.31 32.43 4.15
N GLU A 96 5.21 31.10 4.03
CA GLU A 96 4.05 30.34 4.48
C GLU A 96 4.43 28.88 4.73
N THR A 97 4.03 28.34 5.88
CA THR A 97 4.21 26.94 6.27
C THR A 97 2.85 26.36 6.63
N VAL A 98 2.51 25.21 6.05
CA VAL A 98 1.24 24.50 6.27
C VAL A 98 1.51 23.02 6.45
N ASP A 99 0.83 22.41 7.42
CA ASP A 99 0.93 20.99 7.72
C ASP A 99 -0.39 20.28 7.37
N VAL A 100 -0.28 19.05 6.86
CA VAL A 100 -1.38 18.09 6.73
C VAL A 100 -0.97 16.78 7.36
N THR A 101 -1.94 16.09 7.96
CA THR A 101 -1.69 14.79 8.60
C THR A 101 -2.42 13.69 7.83
N PHE A 102 -1.71 12.62 7.53
CA PHE A 102 -2.28 11.37 7.07
C PHE A 102 -2.44 10.45 8.26
N ASP A 103 -3.64 9.90 8.45
CA ASP A 103 -3.89 8.95 9.53
C ASP A 103 -2.96 7.73 9.41
N TYR A 104 -2.80 7.22 8.19
CA TYR A 104 -1.88 6.14 7.87
C TYR A 104 -1.28 6.31 6.48
N VAL A 105 -0.03 5.88 6.33
CA VAL A 105 0.62 5.62 5.04
C VAL A 105 1.14 4.17 5.08
N PRO A 106 0.41 3.21 4.47
CA PRO A 106 0.79 1.80 4.51
C PRO A 106 2.16 1.56 3.86
N GLY A 107 2.86 0.53 4.34
CA GLY A 107 4.11 0.10 3.72
C GLY A 107 3.91 -0.32 2.26
N GLU A 108 4.92 -0.06 1.43
CA GLU A 108 4.94 -0.35 -0.02
C GLU A 108 3.69 0.19 -0.75
N SER A 109 3.21 1.34 -0.30
CA SER A 109 1.95 1.93 -0.77
C SER A 109 2.03 3.43 -0.94
N GLN A 110 1.01 3.97 -1.60
CA GLN A 110 0.88 5.38 -1.93
C GLN A 110 -0.42 5.94 -1.37
N SER A 111 -0.36 7.17 -0.88
CA SER A 111 -1.52 7.94 -0.43
C SER A 111 -1.50 9.33 -1.07
N SER A 112 -2.66 9.89 -1.34
CA SER A 112 -2.78 11.22 -1.97
C SER A 112 -3.34 12.22 -0.98
N GLY A 113 -2.81 13.44 -1.02
CA GLY A 113 -3.27 14.53 -0.17
C GLY A 113 -3.20 15.88 -0.88
N ALA A 114 -3.59 16.91 -0.13
CA ALA A 114 -3.45 18.28 -0.60
C ALA A 114 -3.12 19.23 0.54
N ILE A 115 -2.29 20.23 0.24
CA ILE A 115 -2.06 21.39 1.10
C ILE A 115 -2.69 22.61 0.44
N LEU A 116 -3.24 23.50 1.26
CA LEU A 116 -3.87 24.74 0.84
C LEU A 116 -3.02 25.91 1.31
N PHE A 117 -2.52 26.71 0.36
CA PHE A 117 -1.78 27.94 0.64
C PHE A 117 -2.66 29.16 0.39
N THR A 118 -2.44 30.23 1.14
CA THR A 118 -3.03 31.54 0.89
C THR A 118 -2.17 32.35 -0.10
N THR A 119 -0.86 32.14 -0.07
CA THR A 119 0.14 32.75 -0.96
C THR A 119 0.28 31.97 -2.26
N ASP A 120 0.58 32.66 -3.36
CA ASP A 120 0.82 32.03 -4.66
C ASP A 120 2.12 31.20 -4.67
N PRO A 121 2.03 29.85 -4.79
CA PRO A 121 3.19 28.98 -4.83
C PRO A 121 4.06 29.21 -6.06
N GLY A 122 3.52 29.76 -7.16
CA GLY A 122 4.31 30.10 -8.35
C GLY A 122 5.23 31.30 -8.16
N SER A 123 5.06 32.06 -7.06
CA SER A 123 5.89 33.21 -6.71
C SER A 123 6.97 32.92 -5.67
N ALA A 124 7.07 31.67 -5.22
CA ALA A 124 7.97 31.20 -4.17
C ALA A 124 8.53 29.82 -4.52
N GLN A 125 9.54 29.36 -3.79
CA GLN A 125 10.02 27.99 -3.88
C GLN A 125 9.18 27.10 -2.97
N LEU A 126 8.42 26.17 -3.55
CA LEU A 126 7.66 25.17 -2.80
C LEU A 126 8.56 24.00 -2.42
N THR A 127 8.52 23.61 -1.14
CA THR A 127 9.11 22.37 -0.64
C THR A 127 8.03 21.55 0.08
N LEU A 128 8.06 20.23 -0.12
CA LEU A 128 7.18 19.27 0.55
C LEU A 128 8.05 18.18 1.18
N HIS A 129 7.86 17.91 2.47
CA HIS A 129 8.58 16.85 3.16
C HIS A 129 7.79 16.34 4.36
N ALA A 130 7.97 15.06 4.69
CA ALA A 130 7.46 14.52 5.95
C ALA A 130 8.32 15.03 7.12
N VAL A 131 7.67 15.50 8.18
CA VAL A 131 8.34 16.06 9.38
C VAL A 131 8.20 15.17 10.60
N GLY A 132 7.31 14.18 10.57
CA GLY A 132 7.13 13.23 11.67
C GLY A 132 6.11 12.14 11.34
N TYR A 133 6.18 11.06 12.09
CA TYR A 133 5.24 9.94 12.08
C TYR A 133 5.28 9.22 13.44
N THR A 134 4.32 8.34 13.68
CA THR A 134 4.31 7.41 14.81
C THR A 134 4.21 5.97 14.32
N ASP A 135 4.68 5.03 15.13
CA ASP A 135 4.40 3.61 14.91
C ASP A 135 2.87 3.35 15.04
N PRO A 136 2.29 2.49 14.19
CA PRO A 136 0.85 2.21 14.16
C PRO A 136 0.34 1.34 15.31
#